data_AF-A0A9C7GB83-F1
#
_entry.id   AF-A0A9C7GB83-F1
#
_cell.length_a   1.000
_cell.length_b   1.000
_cell.length_c   1.000
_cell.angle_alpha   90.00
_cell.angle_beta   90.00
_cell.angle_gamma   90.00
#
_symmetry.space_group_name_H-M   'P 1'
#
loop_
_entity.id
_entity.type
_entity.pdbx_description
1 polymer ?
#
loop_
_entity_poly.entity_id
_entity_poly.type
_entity_poly.pdbx_seq_one_letter_code
_entity_poly.pdbx_strand_id
1 'polypeptide(L)'
;MKRILIISIILWFVIPLDSFTANSESPLKFEELSIQVMPEYSYHPKDTKKNHPPLLIGYQGTFLNTSNEAQQGMMKIPIPTGLKDIQIGFVADYSSDLSEMYEIEYELDQDKGIISWKTTNDILPGDFYKFVIEFYSNEIQEHSNTKSFDYTFKSFANIGLVNITFLEPLKTESTVIKPAPETHQENPYGMNMFMYQIPGMKAGEEQSYQLSYKRSLSNTTVELMNQIDPNKAEKSAEPKKVESTELYMVIGGVSVFCLLSAFIIIVFFKNRIPKKPIKKGKVQPTQQDENLILRNKLIQGEISKEAYEQQVRKMN
;
A
#
# COMPACT_ATOMS: atom_id res chain seq x y z
N MET A 1 -5.07 80.57 1.72
CA MET A 1 -5.06 79.33 0.92
C MET A 1 -3.90 78.45 1.34
N LYS A 2 -4.16 77.27 1.92
CA LYS A 2 -3.48 75.98 1.65
C LYS A 2 -3.94 74.99 2.72
N ARG A 3 -4.75 74.04 2.29
CA ARG A 3 -5.27 72.91 3.07
C ARG A 3 -4.13 71.90 3.22
N ILE A 4 -3.82 71.45 4.43
CA ILE A 4 -3.00 70.25 4.66
C ILE A 4 -3.98 69.13 4.98
N LEU A 5 -4.21 68.30 3.97
CA LEU A 5 -4.98 67.07 4.00
C LEU A 5 -4.04 65.98 4.55
N ILE A 6 -4.27 65.50 5.77
CA ILE A 6 -3.54 64.34 6.31
C ILE A 6 -4.26 63.10 5.78
N ILE A 7 -3.69 62.47 4.76
CA ILE A 7 -4.13 61.18 4.22
C ILE A 7 -3.56 60.09 5.16
N SER A 8 -4.47 59.37 5.79
CA SER A 8 -4.17 58.17 6.58
C SER A 8 -3.82 57.03 5.62
N ILE A 9 -2.54 56.66 5.53
CA ILE A 9 -2.10 55.44 4.84
C ILE A 9 -2.18 54.31 5.87
N ILE A 10 -3.32 53.63 5.88
CA ILE A 10 -3.46 52.34 6.54
C ILE A 10 -2.77 51.32 5.61
N LEU A 11 -1.53 51.00 5.94
CA LEU A 11 -0.75 49.94 5.30
C LEU A 11 -1.33 48.60 5.77
N TRP A 12 -2.30 48.05 5.03
CA TRP A 12 -2.67 46.64 5.16
C TRP A 12 -1.48 45.80 4.69
N PHE A 13 -0.69 45.34 5.64
CA PHE A 13 0.20 44.20 5.45
C PHE A 13 -0.68 42.97 5.26
N VAL A 14 -1.13 42.75 4.02
CA VAL A 14 -1.67 41.45 3.61
C VAL A 14 -0.46 40.53 3.57
N ILE A 15 -0.24 39.81 4.67
CA ILE A 15 0.66 38.65 4.67
C ILE A 15 0.11 37.73 3.58
N PRO A 16 0.87 37.42 2.51
CA PRO A 16 0.45 36.35 1.63
C PRO A 16 0.42 35.09 2.49
N LEU A 17 -0.77 34.60 2.80
CA LEU A 17 -0.92 33.18 3.11
C LEU A 17 -0.34 32.48 1.88
N ASP A 18 0.71 31.68 2.09
CA ASP A 18 1.20 30.71 1.13
C ASP A 18 0.05 29.77 0.80
N SER A 19 -0.79 30.24 -0.11
CA SER A 19 -1.78 29.45 -0.79
C SER A 19 -0.92 28.46 -1.58
N PHE A 20 -1.11 27.18 -1.33
CA PHE A 20 -0.60 26.11 -2.17
C PHE A 20 -1.23 26.26 -3.57
N THR A 21 -0.78 27.24 -4.34
CA THR A 21 -1.08 27.37 -5.76
C THR A 21 -0.20 26.36 -6.48
N ALA A 22 -0.67 25.11 -6.50
CA ALA A 22 -0.28 24.15 -7.50
C ALA A 22 -0.75 24.67 -8.87
N ASN A 23 0.12 25.39 -9.58
CA ASN A 23 -0.12 25.82 -10.96
C ASN A 23 1.15 25.88 -11.83
N SER A 24 2.22 25.18 -11.43
CA SER A 24 3.08 24.52 -12.41
C SER A 24 2.54 23.10 -12.57
N GLU A 25 2.09 22.71 -13.77
CA GLU A 25 1.76 21.31 -14.03
C GLU A 25 2.95 20.45 -13.59
N SER A 26 2.72 19.53 -12.66
CA SER A 26 3.74 18.58 -12.24
C SER A 26 4.26 17.87 -13.49
N PRO A 27 5.60 17.75 -13.69
CA PRO A 27 6.15 17.02 -14.83
C PRO A 27 5.83 15.51 -14.74
N LEU A 28 5.36 15.05 -13.57
CA LEU A 28 4.89 13.71 -13.32
C LEU A 28 3.36 13.65 -13.29
N LYS A 29 2.78 12.78 -14.11
CA LYS A 29 1.36 12.39 -14.09
C LYS A 29 1.17 11.18 -13.19
N PHE A 30 0.19 11.23 -12.28
CA PHE A 30 -0.10 10.08 -11.41
C PHE A 30 -1.03 9.10 -12.14
N GLU A 31 -0.48 7.99 -12.62
CA GLU A 31 -1.23 7.02 -13.44
C GLU A 31 -2.07 6.08 -12.59
N GLU A 32 -1.49 5.49 -11.54
CA GLU A 32 -2.16 4.46 -10.74
C GLU A 32 -1.80 4.57 -9.27
N LEU A 33 -2.79 4.43 -8.39
CA LEU A 33 -2.60 4.19 -6.96
C LEU A 33 -3.37 2.92 -6.54
N SER A 34 -2.63 1.90 -6.10
CA SER A 34 -3.19 0.73 -5.43
C SER A 34 -3.12 0.93 -3.91
N ILE A 35 -4.27 0.76 -3.25
CA ILE A 35 -4.44 0.87 -1.80
C ILE A 35 -4.90 -0.48 -1.26
N GLN A 36 -4.19 -0.99 -0.27
CA GLN A 36 -4.61 -2.17 0.49
C GLN A 36 -4.92 -1.80 1.92
N VAL A 37 -6.05 -2.30 2.40
CA VAL A 37 -6.54 -2.11 3.75
C VAL A 37 -6.68 -3.48 4.39
N MET A 38 -5.81 -3.77 5.36
CA MET A 38 -5.61 -5.12 5.91
C MET A 38 -5.75 -5.10 7.44
N PRO A 39 -6.98 -5.24 7.98
CA PRO A 39 -7.21 -5.37 9.42
C PRO A 39 -6.50 -6.59 10.01
N GLU A 40 -5.89 -6.42 11.17
CA GLU A 40 -5.26 -7.47 11.96
C GLU A 40 -4.25 -8.34 11.19
N TYR A 41 -3.60 -7.78 10.18
CA TYR A 41 -2.74 -8.55 9.29
C TYR A 41 -1.40 -8.91 9.94
N SER A 42 -0.71 -7.89 10.46
CA SER A 42 0.55 -7.99 11.18
C SER A 42 0.63 -6.90 12.25
N TYR A 43 1.47 -7.09 13.26
CA TYR A 43 1.86 -6.01 14.17
C TYR A 43 2.90 -5.12 13.50
N HIS A 44 3.00 -3.87 13.93
CA HIS A 44 4.06 -3.00 13.44
C HIS A 44 5.42 -3.56 13.91
N PRO A 45 6.50 -3.51 13.09
CA PRO A 45 7.77 -4.18 13.42
C PRO A 45 8.43 -3.69 14.72
N LYS A 46 8.10 -2.49 15.18
CA LYS A 46 8.63 -1.92 16.43
C LYS A 46 7.72 -2.15 17.64
N ASP A 47 6.59 -2.82 17.47
CA ASP A 47 5.67 -3.11 18.57
C ASP A 47 6.31 -4.08 19.56
N THR A 48 6.56 -3.59 20.76
CA THR A 48 7.05 -4.40 21.89
C THR A 48 5.91 -5.08 22.65
N LYS A 49 4.68 -4.57 22.51
CA LYS A 49 3.48 -5.08 23.17
C LYS A 49 2.39 -5.33 22.12
N LYS A 50 1.92 -6.58 22.07
CA LYS A 50 0.92 -7.07 21.12
C LYS A 50 -0.47 -7.10 21.77
N ASN A 51 -0.96 -5.91 22.14
CA ASN A 51 -2.19 -5.80 22.93
C ASN A 51 -3.43 -5.70 22.05
N HIS A 52 -3.34 -4.95 20.95
CA HIS A 52 -4.43 -4.80 19.98
C HIS A 52 -3.85 -4.91 18.57
N PRO A 53 -4.39 -5.80 17.72
CA PRO A 53 -3.92 -5.93 16.35
C PRO A 53 -4.30 -4.67 15.55
N PRO A 54 -3.35 -4.08 14.79
CA PRO A 54 -3.57 -2.81 14.12
C PRO A 54 -4.28 -2.96 12.77
N LEU A 55 -4.66 -1.84 12.17
CA LEU A 55 -5.01 -1.74 10.77
C LEU A 55 -3.75 -1.41 9.96
N LEU A 56 -3.32 -2.33 9.09
CA LEU A 56 -2.23 -2.09 8.14
C LEU A 56 -2.79 -1.53 6.83
N ILE A 57 -2.20 -0.43 6.35
CA ILE A 57 -2.55 0.20 5.08
C ILE A 57 -1.30 0.28 4.21
N GLY A 58 -1.44 -0.13 2.95
CA GLY A 58 -0.38 -0.15 1.96
C GLY A 58 -0.73 0.71 0.75
N TYR A 59 0.12 1.66 0.40
CA TYR A 59 0.03 2.44 -0.84
C TYR A 59 1.13 1.98 -1.80
N GLN A 60 0.73 1.71 -3.03
CA GLN A 60 1.65 1.52 -4.14
C GLN A 60 1.23 2.43 -5.29
N GLY A 61 2.07 3.41 -5.60
CA GLY A 61 1.77 4.39 -6.64
C GLY A 61 2.72 4.33 -7.82
N THR A 62 2.21 4.70 -8.99
CA THR A 62 2.96 4.80 -10.26
C THR A 62 2.77 6.18 -10.87
N PHE A 63 3.85 6.93 -11.01
CA PHE A 63 3.91 8.16 -11.76
C PHE A 63 4.53 7.94 -13.14
N LEU A 64 4.11 8.70 -14.15
CA LEU A 64 4.71 8.78 -15.48
C LEU A 64 5.36 10.15 -15.66
N ASN A 65 6.62 10.20 -16.09
CA ASN A 65 7.21 11.46 -16.52
C ASN A 65 6.72 11.82 -17.93
N THR A 66 5.90 12.85 -18.03
CA THR A 66 5.34 13.34 -19.29
C THR A 66 6.12 14.51 -19.89
N SER A 67 7.20 14.94 -19.23
CA SER A 67 8.07 16.00 -19.72
C SER A 67 9.10 15.47 -20.72
N ASN A 68 9.77 16.37 -21.43
CA ASN A 68 10.86 16.04 -22.36
C ASN A 68 12.24 15.99 -21.67
N GLU A 69 12.29 16.16 -20.35
CA GLU A 69 13.53 16.21 -19.57
C GLU A 69 13.50 15.16 -18.46
N ALA A 70 14.69 14.69 -18.06
CA ALA A 70 14.81 13.83 -16.89
C ALA A 70 14.41 14.60 -15.63
N GLN A 71 13.65 13.97 -14.74
CA GLN A 71 13.17 14.55 -13.49
C GLN A 71 13.87 13.93 -12.29
N GLN A 72 14.30 14.75 -11.34
CA GLN A 72 14.79 14.31 -10.04
C GLN A 72 14.28 15.29 -8.99
N GLY A 73 13.89 14.79 -7.81
CA GLY A 73 13.37 15.70 -6.80
C GLY A 73 12.88 15.05 -5.52
N MET A 74 12.12 15.83 -4.77
CA MET A 74 11.50 15.43 -3.52
C MET A 74 10.06 14.98 -3.80
N MET A 75 9.78 13.72 -3.54
CA MET A 75 8.41 13.20 -3.50
C MET A 75 7.74 13.64 -2.21
N LYS A 76 6.46 14.01 -2.29
CA LYS A 76 5.65 14.40 -1.14
C LYS A 76 4.28 13.74 -1.27
N ILE A 77 4.02 12.74 -0.44
CA ILE A 77 2.77 12.00 -0.42
C ILE A 77 2.06 12.28 0.90
N PRO A 78 0.82 12.79 0.89
CA PRO A 78 0.05 12.88 2.10
C PRO A 78 -0.45 11.49 2.51
N ILE A 79 -0.31 11.16 3.78
CA ILE A 79 -0.96 10.03 4.43
C ILE A 79 -2.28 10.51 5.04
N PRO A 80 -3.33 9.65 5.15
CA PRO A 80 -4.61 10.09 5.70
C PRO A 80 -4.46 10.62 7.14
N THR A 81 -4.68 11.92 7.34
CA THR A 81 -4.48 12.62 8.63
C THR A 81 -5.59 12.37 9.65
N GLY A 82 -6.70 11.75 9.25
CA GLY A 82 -7.80 11.38 10.14
C GLY A 82 -7.58 10.11 10.96
N LEU A 83 -6.48 9.38 10.71
CA LEU A 83 -6.18 8.12 11.38
C LEU A 83 -5.42 8.35 12.70
N LYS A 84 -5.74 7.57 13.72
CA LYS A 84 -5.13 7.58 15.05
C LYS A 84 -3.85 6.77 15.08
N ASP A 85 -2.88 7.29 15.83
CA ASP A 85 -1.62 6.62 16.16
C ASP A 85 -0.86 6.10 14.92
N ILE A 86 -0.73 6.93 13.88
CA ILE A 86 -0.09 6.50 12.63
C ILE A 86 1.38 6.15 12.88
N GLN A 87 1.77 4.95 12.44
CA GLN A 87 3.16 4.47 12.48
C GLN A 87 3.59 4.01 11.10
N ILE A 88 4.65 4.63 10.55
CA ILE A 88 5.22 4.21 9.27
C ILE A 88 5.94 2.88 9.46
N GLY A 89 5.46 1.86 8.76
CA GLY A 89 6.09 0.55 8.68
C GLY A 89 7.25 0.56 7.70
N PHE A 90 7.02 1.03 6.48
CA PHE A 90 7.96 0.89 5.36
C PHE A 90 7.78 2.01 4.33
N VAL A 91 8.88 2.41 3.70
CA VAL A 91 8.86 3.27 2.51
C VAL A 91 9.92 2.75 1.57
N ALA A 92 9.56 2.60 0.30
CA ALA A 92 10.45 2.13 -0.73
C ALA A 92 10.17 2.76 -2.09
N ASP A 93 11.19 2.76 -2.93
CA ASP A 93 11.05 2.96 -4.36
C ASP A 93 11.79 1.87 -5.14
N TYR A 94 11.73 1.95 -6.46
CA TYR A 94 12.27 0.94 -7.36
C TYR A 94 13.51 1.45 -8.10
N SER A 95 14.36 0.51 -8.53
CA SER A 95 15.35 0.76 -9.57
C SER A 95 14.68 1.29 -10.84
N SER A 96 15.43 1.99 -11.70
CA SER A 96 14.89 2.57 -12.94
C SER A 96 14.29 1.54 -13.90
N ASP A 97 14.79 0.30 -13.88
CA ASP A 97 14.25 -0.82 -14.67
C ASP A 97 13.10 -1.56 -13.96
N LEU A 98 12.69 -1.08 -12.79
CA LEU A 98 11.62 -1.61 -11.94
C LEU A 98 11.84 -3.06 -11.44
N SER A 99 13.06 -3.59 -11.58
CA SER A 99 13.39 -4.98 -11.24
C SER A 99 13.70 -5.18 -9.76
N GLU A 100 14.22 -4.15 -9.09
CA GLU A 100 14.59 -4.18 -7.68
C GLU A 100 13.86 -3.10 -6.88
N MET A 101 13.56 -3.43 -5.62
CA MET A 101 12.97 -2.52 -4.65
C MET A 101 13.97 -2.20 -3.55
N TYR A 102 14.08 -0.93 -3.18
CA TYR A 102 14.95 -0.48 -2.11
C TYR A 102 14.15 0.24 -1.03
N GLU A 103 14.40 -0.13 0.22
CA GLU A 103 13.98 0.69 1.34
C GLU A 103 14.71 2.03 1.29
N ILE A 104 13.97 3.13 1.45
CA ILE A 104 14.52 4.48 1.35
C ILE A 104 14.37 5.24 2.67
N GLU A 105 15.27 6.17 2.89
CA GLU A 105 15.14 7.15 3.97
C GLU A 105 14.03 8.15 3.64
N TYR A 106 13.25 8.52 4.66
CA TYR A 106 12.11 9.42 4.52
C TYR A 106 12.03 10.39 5.71
N GLU A 107 11.35 11.50 5.47
CA GLU A 107 10.94 12.47 6.48
C GLU A 107 9.42 12.43 6.63
N LEU A 108 8.94 12.42 7.87
CA LEU A 108 7.51 12.48 8.20
C LEU A 108 7.21 13.81 8.90
N ASP A 109 6.47 14.68 8.22
CA ASP A 109 5.84 15.85 8.84
C ASP A 109 4.52 15.38 9.47
N GLN A 110 4.55 15.08 10.77
CA GLN A 110 3.40 14.54 11.51
C GLN A 110 2.24 15.54 11.58
N ASP A 111 2.53 16.83 11.69
CA ASP A 111 1.50 17.88 11.79
C ASP A 111 0.71 18.01 10.50
N LYS A 112 1.37 17.84 9.34
CA LYS A 112 0.73 17.89 8.03
C LYS A 112 0.31 16.52 7.50
N GLY A 113 0.76 15.43 8.12
CA GLY A 113 0.63 14.07 7.60
C GLY A 113 1.24 13.93 6.22
N ILE A 114 2.45 14.45 6.02
CA ILE A 114 3.16 14.35 4.74
C ILE A 114 4.41 13.52 4.93
N ILE A 115 4.53 12.46 4.14
CA ILE A 115 5.77 11.70 4.01
C ILE A 115 6.53 12.17 2.76
N SER A 116 7.84 12.32 2.89
CA SER A 116 8.67 12.84 1.81
C SER A 116 10.03 12.16 1.75
N TRP A 117 10.54 12.03 0.52
CA TRP A 117 11.84 11.41 0.25
C TRP A 117 12.39 11.91 -1.08
N LYS A 118 13.71 11.84 -1.26
CA LYS A 118 14.35 12.16 -2.53
C LYS A 118 14.33 10.92 -3.44
N THR A 119 13.99 11.10 -4.73
CA THR A 119 14.01 10.00 -5.69
C THR A 119 15.41 9.39 -5.82
N THR A 120 15.51 8.06 -5.77
CA THR A 120 16.80 7.35 -5.81
C THR A 120 17.54 7.55 -7.14
N ASN A 121 16.79 7.58 -8.25
CA ASN A 121 17.31 7.74 -9.61
C ASN A 121 16.58 8.88 -10.34
N ASP A 122 17.16 9.31 -11.46
CA ASP A 122 16.48 10.18 -12.41
C ASP A 122 15.33 9.43 -13.08
N ILE A 123 14.21 10.11 -13.28
CA ILE A 123 13.03 9.61 -13.98
C ILE A 123 13.09 10.15 -15.40
N LEU A 124 13.48 9.33 -16.38
CA LEU A 124 13.66 9.79 -17.77
C LEU A 124 12.31 10.12 -18.43
N PRO A 125 12.30 10.90 -19.53
CA PRO A 125 11.08 11.15 -20.32
C PRO A 125 10.39 9.84 -20.72
N GLY A 126 9.11 9.71 -20.40
CA GLY A 126 8.30 8.51 -20.70
C GLY A 126 8.50 7.35 -19.73
N ASP A 127 9.41 7.45 -18.76
CA ASP A 127 9.62 6.40 -17.75
C ASP A 127 8.59 6.50 -16.62
N PHE A 128 8.39 5.34 -15.97
CA PHE A 128 7.59 5.24 -14.76
C PHE A 128 8.46 5.35 -13.51
N TYR A 129 7.92 6.05 -12.51
CA TYR A 129 8.42 6.05 -11.15
C TYR A 129 7.42 5.36 -10.23
N LYS A 130 7.88 4.36 -9.47
CA LYS A 130 7.04 3.59 -8.57
C LYS A 130 7.50 3.75 -7.12
N PHE A 131 6.55 3.75 -6.20
CA PHE A 131 6.83 3.80 -4.77
C PHE A 131 5.89 2.88 -3.99
N VAL A 132 6.32 2.51 -2.78
CA VAL A 132 5.52 1.80 -1.78
C VAL A 132 5.64 2.52 -0.44
N ILE A 133 4.50 2.70 0.23
CA ILE A 133 4.41 3.19 1.61
C ILE A 133 3.52 2.25 2.39
N GLU A 134 3.98 1.79 3.55
CA GLU A 134 3.17 1.05 4.51
C GLU A 134 3.08 1.84 5.80
N PHE A 135 1.88 1.88 6.36
CA PHE A 135 1.64 2.48 7.65
C PHE A 135 0.54 1.75 8.41
N TYR A 136 0.60 1.89 9.72
CA TYR A 136 -0.31 1.28 10.66
C TYR A 136 -1.13 2.35 11.35
N SER A 137 -2.35 2.00 11.71
CA SER A 137 -3.23 2.85 12.51
C SER A 137 -4.02 2.04 13.52
N ASN A 138 -4.56 2.72 14.53
CA ASN A 138 -5.36 2.14 15.59
C ASN A 138 -6.85 2.47 15.43
N GLU A 139 -7.41 2.15 14.25
CA GLU A 139 -8.81 2.45 13.90
C GLU A 139 -9.81 1.34 14.25
N ILE A 140 -9.33 0.13 14.53
CA ILE A 140 -10.21 -1.02 14.75
C ILE A 140 -10.92 -0.85 16.10
N GLN A 141 -12.23 -0.67 16.03
CA GLN A 141 -13.11 -0.62 17.18
C GLN A 141 -13.65 -2.01 17.45
N GLU A 142 -13.68 -2.42 18.71
CA GLU A 142 -14.19 -3.72 19.14
C GLU A 142 -15.40 -3.54 20.07
N HIS A 143 -16.51 -4.17 19.70
CA HIS A 143 -17.70 -4.25 20.54
C HIS A 143 -18.20 -5.70 20.60
N SER A 144 -18.05 -6.33 21.77
CA SER A 144 -18.31 -7.76 21.94
C SER A 144 -17.43 -8.60 20.98
N ASN A 145 -18.00 -9.50 20.18
CA ASN A 145 -17.24 -10.30 19.18
C ASN A 145 -17.26 -9.68 17.76
N THR A 146 -17.61 -8.40 17.63
CA THR A 146 -17.67 -7.69 16.35
C THR A 146 -16.64 -6.58 16.35
N LYS A 147 -15.85 -6.50 15.27
CA LYS A 147 -14.86 -5.46 15.04
C LYS A 147 -15.28 -4.63 13.84
N SER A 148 -14.92 -3.36 13.84
CA SER A 148 -15.24 -2.45 12.74
C SER A 148 -14.27 -1.28 12.65
N PHE A 149 -14.16 -0.72 11.45
CA PHE A 149 -13.46 0.54 11.23
C PHE A 149 -14.08 1.27 10.03
N ASP A 150 -13.94 2.59 10.04
CA ASP A 150 -14.26 3.43 8.90
C ASP A 150 -12.94 3.80 8.21
N TYR A 151 -12.93 3.76 6.88
CA TYR A 151 -11.76 4.13 6.08
C TYR A 151 -12.18 5.15 5.02
N THR A 152 -11.50 6.29 4.98
CA THR A 152 -11.71 7.30 3.93
C THR A 152 -10.39 7.57 3.21
N PHE A 153 -10.40 7.41 1.90
CA PHE A 153 -9.33 7.87 1.04
C PHE A 153 -9.74 9.18 0.38
N LYS A 154 -8.95 10.23 0.60
CA LYS A 154 -9.07 11.51 -0.09
C LYS A 154 -7.95 11.61 -1.11
N SER A 155 -8.29 11.76 -2.39
CA SER A 155 -7.27 11.92 -3.42
C SER A 155 -6.54 13.25 -3.25
N PHE A 156 -5.22 13.21 -3.31
CA PHE A 156 -4.35 14.39 -3.19
C PHE A 156 -3.85 14.90 -4.53
N ALA A 157 -4.18 14.22 -5.63
CA ALA A 157 -3.81 14.56 -6.98
C ALA A 157 -4.89 14.08 -7.96
N ASN A 158 -4.75 14.44 -9.23
CA ASN A 158 -5.51 13.76 -10.28
C ASN A 158 -4.84 12.41 -10.53
N ILE A 159 -5.56 11.31 -10.37
CA ILE A 159 -5.06 9.94 -10.51
C ILE A 159 -5.80 9.24 -11.65
N GLY A 160 -5.05 8.58 -12.54
CA GLY A 160 -5.62 7.85 -13.68
C GLY A 160 -6.52 6.69 -13.24
N LEU A 161 -6.06 5.85 -12.32
CA LEU A 161 -6.81 4.75 -11.72
C LEU A 161 -6.47 4.60 -10.24
N VAL A 162 -7.50 4.52 -9.39
CA VAL A 162 -7.33 4.13 -7.98
C VAL A 162 -7.94 2.75 -7.78
N ASN A 163 -7.13 1.80 -7.28
CA ASN A 163 -7.56 0.46 -6.90
C ASN A 163 -7.59 0.38 -5.37
N ILE A 164 -8.72 0.04 -4.76
CA ILE A 164 -8.82 -0.16 -3.31
C ILE A 164 -9.22 -1.59 -3.03
N THR A 165 -8.40 -2.29 -2.24
CA THR A 165 -8.63 -3.68 -1.84
C THR A 165 -8.69 -3.80 -0.33
N PHE A 166 -9.80 -4.32 0.19
CA PHE A 166 -9.92 -4.72 1.59
C PHE A 166 -9.69 -6.22 1.69
N LEU A 167 -8.70 -6.63 2.47
CA LEU A 167 -8.41 -8.03 2.74
C LEU A 167 -8.96 -8.39 4.12
N GLU A 168 -9.86 -9.36 4.19
CA GLU A 168 -10.34 -9.79 5.51
C GLU A 168 -9.23 -10.52 6.30
N PRO A 169 -9.27 -10.48 7.65
CA PRO A 169 -8.34 -11.25 8.45
C PRO A 169 -8.61 -12.76 8.31
N LEU A 170 -7.57 -13.58 8.50
CA LEU A 170 -7.72 -15.04 8.48
C LEU A 170 -8.63 -15.53 9.61
N LYS A 171 -9.48 -16.53 9.29
CA LYS A 171 -10.49 -17.12 10.18
C LYS A 171 -11.55 -16.11 10.64
N THR A 172 -12.00 -15.27 9.71
CA THR A 172 -13.17 -14.42 9.93
C THR A 172 -14.45 -15.23 9.75
N GLU A 173 -15.41 -15.06 10.66
CA GLU A 173 -16.70 -15.78 10.61
C GLU A 173 -17.68 -15.14 9.62
N SER A 174 -17.67 -13.81 9.55
CA SER A 174 -18.51 -13.04 8.64
C SER A 174 -17.94 -11.64 8.47
N THR A 175 -18.01 -11.10 7.25
CA THR A 175 -17.57 -9.74 6.89
C THR A 175 -18.68 -9.00 6.18
N VAL A 176 -18.86 -7.72 6.51
CA VAL A 176 -19.77 -6.79 5.83
C VAL A 176 -18.98 -5.53 5.51
N ILE A 177 -19.00 -5.11 4.24
CA ILE A 177 -18.39 -3.87 3.79
C ILE A 177 -19.42 -2.99 3.08
N LYS A 178 -19.37 -1.68 3.34
CA LYS A 178 -20.20 -0.67 2.70
C LYS A 178 -19.31 0.44 2.11
N PRO A 179 -19.56 0.92 0.89
CA PRO A 179 -20.51 0.37 -0.10
C PRO A 179 -20.15 -1.07 -0.50
N ALA A 180 -21.10 -1.80 -1.10
CA ALA A 180 -20.82 -3.15 -1.59
C ALA A 180 -19.67 -3.11 -2.63
N PRO A 181 -18.79 -4.12 -2.65
CA PRO A 181 -17.66 -4.16 -3.58
C PRO A 181 -18.13 -4.37 -5.01
N GLU A 182 -17.34 -3.87 -5.97
CA GLU A 182 -17.58 -4.12 -7.39
C GLU A 182 -17.30 -5.58 -7.73
N THR A 183 -16.19 -6.09 -7.19
CA THR A 183 -15.76 -7.48 -7.36
C THR A 183 -15.22 -8.03 -6.05
N HIS A 184 -15.31 -9.35 -5.92
CA HIS A 184 -14.88 -10.08 -4.74
C HIS A 184 -14.23 -11.39 -5.16
N GLN A 185 -13.07 -11.71 -4.56
CA GLN A 185 -12.38 -12.97 -4.78
C GLN A 185 -11.79 -13.52 -3.48
N GLU A 186 -11.67 -14.83 -3.40
CA GLU A 186 -11.01 -15.50 -2.29
C GLU A 186 -9.54 -15.74 -2.66
N ASN A 187 -8.62 -15.41 -1.77
CA ASN A 187 -7.22 -15.75 -1.97
C ASN A 187 -6.96 -17.24 -1.63
N PRO A 188 -5.78 -17.80 -1.96
CA PRO A 188 -5.46 -19.21 -1.69
C PRO A 188 -5.51 -19.68 -0.23
N TYR A 189 -5.68 -18.78 0.74
CA TYR A 189 -5.86 -19.11 2.15
C TYR A 189 -7.30 -19.00 2.65
N GLY A 190 -8.22 -18.72 1.74
CA GLY A 190 -9.62 -18.58 2.06
C GLY A 190 -10.02 -17.23 2.62
N MET A 191 -9.22 -16.18 2.38
CA MET A 191 -9.55 -14.83 2.78
C MET A 191 -10.15 -14.05 1.61
N ASN A 192 -11.30 -13.44 1.87
CA ASN A 192 -11.99 -12.55 0.97
C ASN A 192 -11.20 -11.26 0.69
N MET A 193 -11.12 -10.90 -0.58
CA MET A 193 -10.60 -9.64 -1.11
C MET A 193 -11.75 -8.85 -1.75
N PHE A 194 -12.10 -7.71 -1.15
CA PHE A 194 -13.14 -6.82 -1.64
C PHE A 194 -12.51 -5.68 -2.44
N MET A 195 -12.84 -5.57 -3.73
CA MET A 195 -12.11 -4.73 -4.68
C MET A 195 -13.01 -3.62 -5.27
N TYR A 196 -12.42 -2.44 -5.42
CA TYR A 196 -13.02 -1.24 -6.01
C TYR A 196 -12.05 -0.60 -7.01
N GLN A 197 -12.54 -0.22 -8.18
CA GLN A 197 -11.77 0.45 -9.23
C GLN A 197 -12.37 1.81 -9.56
N ILE A 198 -11.63 2.87 -9.25
CA ILE A 198 -12.08 4.25 -9.42
C ILE A 198 -11.24 4.93 -10.51
N PRO A 199 -11.73 4.98 -11.76
CA PRO A 199 -11.02 5.63 -12.84
C PRO A 199 -11.12 7.16 -12.75
N GLY A 200 -10.01 7.85 -12.99
CA GLY A 200 -9.97 9.29 -13.24
C GLY A 200 -10.22 10.19 -12.03
N MET A 201 -10.00 9.68 -10.81
CA MET A 201 -10.24 10.38 -9.55
C MET A 201 -9.51 11.73 -9.50
N LYS A 202 -10.22 12.81 -9.16
CA LYS A 202 -9.67 14.17 -9.09
C LYS A 202 -9.12 14.50 -7.71
N ALA A 203 -8.19 15.46 -7.67
CA ALA A 203 -7.70 15.99 -6.41
C ALA A 203 -8.86 16.51 -5.55
N GLY A 204 -8.92 16.09 -4.29
CA GLY A 204 -9.96 16.46 -3.33
C GLY A 204 -11.19 15.54 -3.33
N GLU A 205 -11.37 14.66 -4.32
CA GLU A 205 -12.43 13.64 -4.28
C GLU A 205 -12.18 12.63 -3.16
N GLU A 206 -13.24 12.04 -2.63
CA GLU A 206 -13.20 11.15 -1.47
C GLU A 206 -13.96 9.85 -1.75
N GLN A 207 -13.44 8.75 -1.22
CA GLN A 207 -14.09 7.45 -1.16
C GLN A 207 -14.11 6.97 0.29
N SER A 208 -15.30 6.64 0.79
CA SER A 208 -15.49 6.27 2.20
C SER A 208 -16.11 4.88 2.30
N TYR A 209 -15.55 4.10 3.23
CA TYR A 209 -15.89 2.72 3.45
C TYR A 209 -16.10 2.45 4.93
N GLN A 210 -17.01 1.53 5.22
CA GLN A 210 -17.21 0.97 6.55
C GLN A 210 -17.11 -0.54 6.45
N LEU A 211 -16.17 -1.12 7.19
CA LEU A 211 -15.98 -2.56 7.25
C LEU A 211 -16.28 -3.04 8.67
N SER A 212 -17.08 -4.09 8.79
CA SER A 212 -17.35 -4.79 10.03
C SER A 212 -17.18 -6.29 9.85
N TYR A 213 -16.61 -6.96 10.84
CA TYR A 213 -16.33 -8.39 10.77
C TYR A 213 -16.37 -9.06 12.15
N LYS A 214 -16.64 -10.36 12.18
CA LYS A 214 -16.65 -11.17 13.41
C LYS A 214 -15.44 -12.08 13.46
N ARG A 215 -14.67 -11.93 14.54
CA ARG A 215 -13.44 -12.69 14.76
C ARG A 215 -13.07 -12.72 16.25
N SER A 216 -12.93 -13.93 16.77
CA SER A 216 -12.67 -14.21 18.20
C SER A 216 -11.19 -14.42 18.55
N LEU A 217 -10.30 -14.49 17.55
CA LEU A 217 -8.87 -14.72 17.73
C LEU A 217 -8.12 -13.41 18.02
N SER A 218 -7.05 -13.50 18.80
CA SER A 218 -6.16 -12.36 19.10
C SER A 218 -4.87 -12.34 18.26
N ASN A 219 -4.50 -13.46 17.66
CA ASN A 219 -3.34 -13.52 16.76
C ASN A 219 -3.60 -12.78 15.46
N THR A 220 -2.57 -12.24 14.84
CA THR A 220 -2.71 -11.63 13.50
C THR A 220 -2.79 -12.70 12.41
N THR A 221 -3.23 -12.31 11.21
CA THR A 221 -3.22 -13.17 10.02
C THR A 221 -1.85 -13.83 9.79
N VAL A 222 -0.77 -13.04 9.84
CA VAL A 222 0.60 -13.55 9.64
C VAL A 222 1.00 -14.56 10.72
N GLU A 223 0.65 -14.32 11.98
CA GLU A 223 0.93 -15.26 13.07
C GLU A 223 0.21 -16.60 12.88
N LEU A 224 -1.06 -16.56 12.46
CA LEU A 224 -1.82 -17.77 12.17
C LEU A 224 -1.26 -18.52 10.95
N MET A 225 -0.86 -17.83 9.89
CA MET A 225 -0.26 -18.46 8.71
C MET A 225 1.05 -19.17 9.04
N ASN A 226 1.88 -18.60 9.91
CA ASN A 226 3.14 -19.20 10.35
C ASN A 226 2.94 -20.49 11.16
N GLN A 227 1.75 -20.69 11.73
CA GLN A 227 1.39 -21.91 12.50
C GLN A 227 0.83 -23.03 11.61
N ILE A 228 0.52 -22.75 10.34
CA ILE A 228 0.02 -23.77 9.40
C ILE A 228 1.20 -24.62 8.92
N ASP A 229 1.18 -25.90 9.30
CA ASP A 229 2.13 -26.92 8.82
C ASP A 229 2.03 -27.04 7.29
N PRO A 230 3.12 -26.78 6.54
CA PRO A 230 3.11 -26.86 5.08
C PRO A 230 2.75 -28.25 4.54
N ASN A 231 2.88 -29.32 5.34
CA ASN A 231 2.50 -30.69 4.96
C ASN A 231 1.05 -31.05 5.29
N LYS A 232 0.32 -30.19 6.00
CA LYS A 232 -1.12 -30.39 6.36
C LYS A 232 -2.05 -29.36 5.73
N ALA A 233 -1.55 -28.48 4.88
CA ALA A 233 -2.36 -27.59 4.06
C ALA A 233 -3.03 -28.39 2.92
N GLU A 234 -3.91 -29.33 3.28
CA GLU A 234 -4.78 -30.02 2.32
C GLU A 234 -6.25 -29.84 2.69
N LYS A 235 -7.02 -29.56 1.63
CA LYS A 235 -8.50 -29.57 1.51
C LYS A 235 -9.26 -28.30 1.88
N SER A 236 -8.94 -27.21 1.19
CA SER A 236 -9.94 -26.19 0.83
C SER A 236 -9.43 -25.36 -0.33
N ALA A 237 -9.58 -25.93 -1.53
CA ALA A 237 -9.63 -25.29 -2.86
C ALA A 237 -9.06 -26.28 -3.88
N GLU A 238 -9.91 -27.15 -4.44
CA GLU A 238 -9.67 -27.53 -5.83
C GLU A 238 -9.68 -26.22 -6.65
N PRO A 239 -8.75 -26.02 -7.59
CA PRO A 239 -8.77 -24.85 -8.42
C PRO A 239 -10.05 -24.88 -9.25
N LYS A 240 -11.06 -24.10 -8.84
CA LYS A 240 -12.12 -23.72 -9.78
C LYS A 240 -11.41 -22.99 -10.91
N LYS A 241 -11.50 -23.55 -12.12
CA LYS A 241 -11.14 -22.84 -13.35
C LYS A 241 -11.80 -21.47 -13.30
N VAL A 242 -10.99 -20.45 -13.03
CA VAL A 242 -11.36 -19.07 -13.27
C VAL A 242 -11.46 -18.96 -14.78
N GLU A 243 -12.69 -18.82 -15.30
CA GLU A 243 -12.87 -18.44 -16.71
C GLU A 243 -12.18 -17.08 -16.91
N SER A 244 -11.07 -17.11 -17.64
CA SER A 244 -10.11 -16.04 -17.81
C SER A 244 -10.60 -14.94 -18.77
N THR A 245 -11.89 -14.65 -18.83
CA THR A 245 -12.48 -13.98 -20.00
C THR A 245 -13.01 -12.57 -19.82
N GLU A 246 -12.96 -11.94 -18.64
CA GLU A 246 -13.56 -10.60 -18.48
C GLU A 246 -12.72 -9.54 -17.73
N LEU A 247 -11.39 -9.70 -17.60
CA LEU A 247 -10.54 -8.71 -16.91
C LEU A 247 -9.39 -8.15 -17.77
N TYR A 248 -9.60 -8.01 -19.09
CA TYR A 248 -8.55 -7.56 -20.02
C TYR A 248 -8.83 -6.25 -20.77
N MET A 249 -9.93 -5.54 -20.49
CA MET A 249 -10.27 -4.36 -21.29
C MET A 249 -10.93 -3.24 -20.50
N VAL A 250 -10.20 -2.53 -19.63
CA VAL A 250 -10.52 -1.12 -19.36
C VAL A 250 -9.25 -0.30 -19.11
N ILE A 251 -8.85 0.39 -20.18
CA ILE A 251 -7.92 1.54 -20.27
C ILE A 251 -6.43 1.19 -20.43
N GLY A 252 -5.85 1.72 -21.53
CA GLY A 252 -4.59 1.34 -22.13
C GLY A 252 -3.37 1.27 -21.19
N GLY A 253 -2.60 0.19 -21.36
CA GLY A 253 -1.17 0.12 -21.03
C GLY A 253 -0.79 -0.23 -19.59
N VAL A 254 -1.68 -0.11 -18.59
CA VAL A 254 -1.28 -0.22 -17.16
C VAL A 254 -2.14 -1.21 -16.34
N SER A 255 -3.12 -1.90 -16.94
CA SER A 255 -4.08 -2.75 -16.21
C SER A 255 -3.61 -4.19 -15.90
N VAL A 256 -2.35 -4.42 -15.50
CA VAL A 256 -1.84 -5.77 -15.12
C VAL A 256 -1.53 -5.89 -13.61
N PHE A 257 -1.59 -4.80 -12.85
CA PHE A 257 -1.02 -4.77 -11.49
C PHE A 257 -1.94 -5.13 -10.32
N CYS A 258 -3.25 -5.34 -10.54
CA CYS A 258 -4.21 -5.55 -9.44
C CYS A 258 -3.91 -6.77 -8.54
N LEU A 259 -3.19 -7.78 -9.03
CA LEU A 259 -2.77 -8.94 -8.21
C LEU A 259 -1.33 -8.82 -7.68
N LEU A 260 -0.45 -8.09 -8.37
CA LEU A 260 0.95 -7.92 -7.97
C LEU A 260 1.14 -6.88 -6.87
N SER A 261 0.20 -5.94 -6.69
CA SER A 261 0.36 -4.89 -5.67
C SER A 261 0.24 -5.41 -4.24
N ALA A 262 -0.45 -6.53 -4.00
CA ALA A 262 -0.49 -7.21 -2.69
C ALA A 262 0.84 -7.86 -2.29
N PHE A 263 1.73 -8.07 -3.25
CA PHE A 263 2.87 -8.96 -3.11
C PHE A 263 4.07 -8.30 -2.42
N ILE A 264 4.30 -7.01 -2.67
CA ILE A 264 5.52 -6.33 -2.22
C ILE A 264 5.55 -6.14 -0.70
N ILE A 265 4.40 -5.82 -0.12
CA ILE A 265 4.28 -5.50 1.30
C ILE A 265 4.59 -6.73 2.17
N ILE A 266 4.18 -7.91 1.70
CA ILE A 266 4.25 -9.18 2.44
C ILE A 266 5.68 -9.72 2.53
N VAL A 267 6.54 -9.51 1.52
CA VAL A 267 7.89 -10.06 1.47
C VAL A 267 8.85 -9.32 2.42
N PHE A 268 8.69 -8.02 2.61
CA PHE A 268 9.62 -7.22 3.40
C PHE A 268 9.47 -7.38 4.93
N PHE A 269 8.29 -7.81 5.42
CA PHE A 269 8.10 -8.13 6.85
C PHE A 269 9.01 -9.24 7.37
N LYS A 270 9.45 -10.17 6.52
CA LYS A 270 10.27 -11.32 6.96
C LYS A 270 11.77 -11.02 7.07
N ASN A 271 12.26 -9.97 6.40
CA ASN A 271 13.69 -9.69 6.28
C ASN A 271 14.24 -8.67 7.31
N ARG A 272 13.40 -8.18 8.23
CA ARG A 272 13.74 -7.12 9.18
C ARG A 272 14.15 -7.62 10.57
N ILE A 273 15.01 -8.63 10.61
CA ILE A 273 15.88 -8.85 11.79
C ILE A 273 16.98 -7.77 11.72
N PRO A 274 17.23 -6.99 12.78
CA PRO A 274 18.17 -5.86 12.71
C PRO A 274 19.58 -6.35 12.42
N LYS A 275 20.06 -6.14 11.19
CA LYS A 275 21.48 -6.27 10.87
C LYS A 275 22.18 -4.97 11.30
N LYS A 276 22.99 -5.06 12.37
CA LYS A 276 24.08 -4.09 12.59
C LYS A 276 24.93 -3.98 11.31
N PRO A 277 25.55 -2.83 11.03
CA PRO A 277 26.25 -2.63 9.77
C PRO A 277 27.47 -3.55 9.73
N ILE A 278 27.47 -4.51 8.82
CA ILE A 278 28.64 -5.34 8.53
C ILE A 278 28.96 -5.21 7.04
N LYS A 279 30.23 -4.93 6.80
CA LYS A 279 30.91 -4.72 5.53
C LYS A 279 30.51 -5.73 4.44
N LYS A 280 30.57 -5.25 3.19
CA LYS A 280 30.39 -5.98 1.93
C LYS A 280 30.85 -7.44 2.00
N GLY A 281 29.91 -8.35 1.85
CA GLY A 281 30.08 -9.74 1.48
C GLY A 281 28.74 -10.26 0.98
N LYS A 282 28.69 -10.82 -0.24
CA LYS A 282 27.49 -11.46 -0.78
C LYS A 282 27.12 -12.63 0.13
N VAL A 283 26.01 -12.51 0.86
CA VAL A 283 25.41 -13.63 1.60
C VAL A 283 24.27 -14.17 0.74
N GLN A 284 24.41 -15.41 0.28
CA GLN A 284 23.33 -16.13 -0.39
C GLN A 284 22.18 -16.38 0.60
N PRO A 285 20.91 -16.29 0.16
CA PRO A 285 19.77 -16.62 0.99
C PRO A 285 19.87 -18.09 1.47
N THR A 286 19.35 -18.37 2.67
CA THR A 286 19.33 -19.75 3.16
C THR A 286 18.25 -20.57 2.47
N GLN A 287 18.36 -21.90 2.42
CA GLN A 287 17.33 -22.78 1.84
C GLN A 287 15.94 -22.60 2.49
N GLN A 288 15.89 -22.17 3.76
CA GLN A 288 14.63 -21.83 4.43
C GLN A 288 14.02 -20.54 3.87
N ASP A 289 14.85 -19.57 3.49
CA ASP A 289 14.41 -18.32 2.87
C ASP A 289 13.85 -18.56 1.47
N GLU A 290 14.51 -19.40 0.68
CA GLU A 290 14.08 -19.75 -0.68
C GLU A 290 12.77 -20.56 -0.69
N ASN A 291 12.63 -21.54 0.22
CA ASN A 291 11.38 -22.29 0.39
C ASN A 291 10.21 -21.39 0.80
N LEU A 292 10.45 -20.41 1.68
CA LEU A 292 9.41 -19.46 2.09
C LEU A 292 9.03 -18.48 0.96
N ILE A 293 9.98 -18.06 0.13
CA ILE A 293 9.70 -17.27 -1.07
C ILE A 293 8.83 -18.07 -2.04
N LEU A 294 9.15 -19.34 -2.27
CA LEU A 294 8.36 -20.22 -3.14
C LEU A 294 6.97 -20.50 -2.57
N ARG A 295 6.87 -20.66 -1.26
CA ARG A 295 5.59 -20.79 -0.56
C ARG A 295 4.73 -19.55 -0.80
N ASN A 296 5.33 -18.38 -0.69
CA ASN A 296 4.67 -17.09 -0.97
C ASN A 296 4.25 -16.92 -2.43
N LYS A 297 5.01 -17.46 -3.40
CA LYS A 297 4.60 -17.48 -4.81
C LYS A 297 3.38 -18.38 -5.05
N LEU A 298 3.30 -19.54 -4.37
CA LEU A 298 2.15 -20.44 -4.45
C LEU A 298 0.90 -19.80 -3.82
N ILE A 299 1.06 -19.18 -2.64
CA ILE A 299 0.02 -18.47 -1.88
C ILE A 299 -0.69 -17.39 -2.70
N GLN A 300 -0.03 -16.87 -3.72
CA GLN A 300 -0.48 -15.70 -4.47
C GLN A 300 -0.88 -16.05 -5.90
N GLY A 301 -0.88 -17.36 -6.24
CA GLY A 301 -1.27 -17.86 -7.55
C GLY A 301 -0.23 -17.62 -8.66
N GLU A 302 0.96 -17.11 -8.33
CA GLU A 302 2.02 -16.81 -9.30
C GLU A 302 2.69 -18.07 -9.87
N ILE A 303 2.74 -19.13 -9.07
CA ILE A 303 3.19 -20.44 -9.50
C ILE A 303 2.10 -21.45 -9.20
N SER A 304 1.89 -22.39 -10.13
CA SER A 304 1.01 -23.53 -9.86
C SER A 304 1.59 -24.39 -8.75
N LYS A 305 0.74 -25.21 -8.12
CA LYS A 305 1.19 -26.20 -7.14
C LYS A 305 2.27 -27.11 -7.74
N GLU A 306 2.17 -27.50 -9.01
CA GLU A 306 3.22 -28.30 -9.67
C GLU A 306 4.54 -27.52 -9.80
N ALA A 307 4.49 -26.23 -10.15
CA ALA A 307 5.68 -25.40 -10.28
C ALA A 307 6.37 -25.16 -8.92
N TYR A 308 5.59 -24.97 -7.85
CA TYR A 308 6.10 -24.95 -6.48
C TYR A 308 6.80 -26.25 -6.09
N GLU A 309 6.12 -27.39 -6.25
CA GLU A 309 6.67 -28.70 -5.89
C GLU A 309 7.94 -29.02 -6.68
N GLN A 310 8.01 -28.66 -7.96
CA GLN A 310 9.21 -28.83 -8.77
C GLN A 310 10.37 -27.96 -8.30
N GLN A 311 10.11 -26.71 -7.90
CA GLN A 311 11.16 -25.81 -7.42
C GLN A 311 11.65 -26.23 -6.03
N VAL A 312 10.75 -26.66 -5.14
CA VAL A 312 11.11 -27.25 -3.84
C VAL A 312 11.94 -28.52 -3.99
N ARG A 313 11.58 -29.42 -4.92
CA ARG A 313 12.36 -30.64 -5.20
C ARG A 313 13.75 -30.38 -5.76
N LYS A 314 13.97 -29.24 -6.41
CA LYS A 314 15.29 -28.85 -6.94
C LYS A 314 16.21 -28.25 -5.87
N MET A 315 15.65 -27.84 -4.73
CA MET A 315 16.39 -27.22 -3.61
C MET A 315 16.73 -28.20 -2.48
N ASN A 316 16.13 -29.39 -2.50
CA ASN A 316 16.47 -30.54 -1.65
C ASN A 316 17.44 -31.47 -2.39
#